data_AF-A0A6F9DHB1-F1
#
_entry.id   AF-A0A6F9DHB1-F1
#
_cell.length_a   1.000
_cell.length_b   1.000
_cell.length_c   1.000
_cell.angle_alpha   90.00
_cell.angle_beta   90.00
_cell.angle_gamma   90.00
#
_symmetry.space_group_name_H-M   'P 1'
#
loop_
_entity.id
_entity.type
_entity.pdbx_description
1 polymer ?
#
loop_
_entity_poly.entity_id
_entity_poly.type
_entity_poly.pdbx_seq_one_letter_code
_entity_poly.pdbx_strand_id
1 'polypeptide(L)' 'MPTTLSGATQLYVLLLCGNQLKSFSDDLLLELCNIAKLDLRKNLIEELPSHWKGMTQILIKDHEED' A
#
# COMPACT_ATOMS: atom_id res chain seq x y z
N MET A 1 -7.25 -4.04 -10.17
CA MET A 1 -6.57 -2.81 -9.72
C MET A 1 -6.36 -1.91 -10.92
N PRO A 2 -6.49 -0.58 -10.80
CA PRO A 2 -6.21 0.32 -11.91
C PRO A 2 -4.71 0.26 -12.25
N THR A 3 -4.38 0.02 -13.51
CA THR A 3 -3.01 0.10 -14.06
C THR A 3 -2.47 1.54 -14.12
N THR A 4 -3.26 2.52 -13.67
CA THR A 4 -3.10 3.96 -13.90
C THR A 4 -2.35 4.71 -12.80
N LEU A 5 -1.93 4.05 -11.70
CA LEU A 5 -1.02 4.68 -10.73
C LEU A 5 0.46 4.63 -11.19
N SER A 6 0.73 3.93 -12.29
CA SER A 6 2.06 3.89 -12.91
C SER A 6 2.50 5.29 -13.31
N GLY A 7 3.67 5.70 -12.83
CA GLY A 7 4.23 7.03 -13.05
C GLY A 7 3.85 8.10 -12.02
N ALA A 8 3.10 7.75 -10.96
CA ALA A 8 2.82 8.66 -9.84
C ALA A 8 4.05 8.81 -8.91
N THR A 9 5.19 9.18 -9.47
CA THR A 9 6.49 9.27 -8.78
C THR A 9 6.53 10.35 -7.71
N GLN A 10 5.56 11.26 -7.66
CA GLN A 10 5.47 12.30 -6.62
C GLN A 10 4.49 11.94 -5.50
N LEU A 11 3.92 10.73 -5.51
CA LEU A 11 2.95 10.31 -4.51
C LEU A 11 3.67 9.96 -3.20
N TYR A 12 3.44 10.76 -2.16
CA TYR A 12 4.00 10.53 -0.82
C TYR A 12 3.07 9.74 0.10
N VAL A 13 1.77 9.87 -0.07
CA VAL A 13 0.74 9.27 0.80
C VAL A 13 -0.33 8.61 -0.06
N LEU A 14 -0.60 7.34 0.20
CA LEU A 14 -1.67 6.56 -0.45
C LEU A 14 -2.57 5.94 0.61
N LEU A 15 -3.83 6.35 0.61
CA LEU A 15 -4.85 5.84 1.53
C LEU A 15 -5.84 4.98 0.77
N LEU A 16 -5.80 3.68 1.03
CA LEU A 16 -6.65 2.65 0.45
C LEU A 16 -7.43 1.89 1.54
N CYS A 17 -7.54 2.47 2.73
CA CYS A 17 -8.27 1.89 3.85
C CYS A 17 -9.74 1.65 3.52
N GLY A 18 -10.30 0.53 3.96
CA GLY A 18 -11.73 0.21 3.83
C GLY A 18 -12.13 -0.26 2.43
N ASN A 19 -11.19 -0.83 1.67
CA ASN A 19 -11.47 -1.46 0.38
C ASN A 19 -11.52 -2.99 0.52
N GLN A 20 -11.72 -3.70 -0.60
CA GLN A 20 -11.74 -5.16 -0.64
C GLN A 20 -10.51 -5.71 -1.36
N LEU A 21 -9.36 -5.06 -1.19
CA LEU A 21 -8.12 -5.47 -1.84
C LEU A 21 -7.62 -6.77 -1.18
N LYS A 22 -7.46 -7.84 -1.95
CA LYS A 22 -6.91 -9.12 -1.47
C LYS A 22 -5.39 -9.18 -1.53
N SER A 23 -4.82 -8.44 -2.47
CA SER A 23 -3.39 -8.31 -2.66
C SER A 23 -3.07 -6.90 -3.15
N PHE A 24 -1.83 -6.49 -2.91
CA PHE A 24 -1.26 -5.29 -3.49
C PHE A 24 -0.14 -5.69 -4.44
N SER A 25 -0.14 -5.15 -5.65
CA SER A 25 0.86 -5.53 -6.66
C SER A 25 2.24 -4.97 -6.31
N ASP A 26 3.23 -5.85 -6.23
CA ASP A 26 4.64 -5.49 -5.99
C ASP A 26 5.19 -4.55 -7.07
N ASP A 27 4.81 -4.76 -8.34
CA ASP A 27 5.18 -3.90 -9.47
C ASP A 27 4.70 -2.45 -9.28
N LEU A 28 3.49 -2.27 -8.74
CA LEU A 28 2.95 -0.94 -8.46
C LEU A 28 3.73 -0.25 -7.34
N LEU A 29 4.16 -1.01 -6.35
CA LEU A 29 4.98 -0.51 -5.24
C LEU A 29 6.37 -0.07 -5.70
N LEU A 30 6.95 -0.81 -6.65
CA LEU A 30 8.22 -0.46 -7.30
C LEU A 30 8.14 0.85 -8.08
N GLU A 31 7.00 1.15 -8.69
CA GLU A 31 6.79 2.41 -9.42
C GLU A 31 6.52 3.61 -8.48
N LEU A 32 5.98 3.35 -7.29
CA LEU A 32 5.70 4.35 -6.26
C LEU A 32 6.94 4.64 -5.39
N CYS A 33 8.06 4.94 -6.04
CA CYS A 33 9.39 5.08 -5.42
C CYS A 33 9.45 6.07 -4.24
N ASN A 34 8.58 7.08 -4.21
CA ASN A 34 8.59 8.15 -3.21
C ASN A 34 7.47 8.03 -2.16
N ILE A 35 6.76 6.90 -2.12
CA ILE A 35 5.69 6.71 -1.16
C ILE A 35 6.27 6.55 0.25
N ALA A 36 5.88 7.45 1.15
CA ALA A 36 6.31 7.40 2.54
C ALA A 36 5.25 6.74 3.43
N LYS A 37 3.97 6.87 3.05
CA LYS A 37 2.84 6.36 3.83
C LYS A 37 1.85 5.59 2.96
N LEU A 38 1.60 4.34 3.31
CA LEU A 38 0.62 3.46 2.67
C LEU A 38 -0.37 2.93 3.71
N ASP A 39 -1.65 3.26 3.56
CA ASP A 39 -2.72 2.75 4.41
C ASP A 39 -3.60 1.78 3.65
N LEU A 40 -3.50 0.51 4.02
CA LEU A 40 -4.24 -0.63 3.49
C LEU A 40 -5.12 -1.27 4.57
N ARG A 41 -5.39 -0.60 5.69
CA ARG A 41 -6.25 -1.15 6.76
C ARG A 41 -7.65 -1.47 6.25
N LYS A 42 -8.37 -2.34 6.97
CA LYS A 42 -9.73 -2.74 6.60
C LYS A 42 -9.83 -3.22 5.14
N ASN A 43 -8.79 -3.91 4.68
CA ASN A 43 -8.78 -4.66 3.43
C ASN A 43 -8.71 -6.17 3.73
N LEU A 44 -8.67 -6.97 2.67
CA LEU A 44 -8.54 -8.42 2.71
C LEU A 44 -7.10 -8.86 2.40
N ILE A 45 -6.11 -8.00 2.70
CA ILE A 45 -4.70 -8.26 2.39
C ILE A 45 -4.15 -9.22 3.43
N GLU A 46 -3.86 -10.44 3.00
CA GLU A 46 -3.28 -11.49 3.83
C GLU A 46 -1.74 -11.45 3.84
N GLU A 47 -1.15 -11.00 2.73
CA GLU A 47 0.30 -10.96 2.51
C GLU A 47 0.79 -9.53 2.33
N LEU A 48 1.89 -9.20 3.03
CA LEU A 48 2.60 -7.95 2.81
C LEU A 48 3.33 -8.00 1.44
N PRO A 49 3.26 -6.93 0.63
CA PRO A 49 4.04 -6.84 -0.60
C PRO A 49 5.54 -6.83 -0.27
N SER A 50 6.39 -7.40 -1.13
CA SER A 50 7.81 -7.65 -0.84
C SER A 50 8.67 -6.39 -0.86
N HIS A 51 8.26 -5.39 -1.64
CA HIS A 51 9.05 -4.20 -2.00
C HIS A 51 8.77 -2.97 -1.13
N TRP A 52 8.32 -3.19 0.10
CA TRP A 52 7.92 -2.14 1.03
C TRP A 52 9.06 -1.37 1.71
N LYS A 53 10.31 -1.82 1.51
CA LYS A 53 11.50 -1.43 2.30
C LYS A 53 11.90 0.05 2.23
N GLY A 54 11.29 0.85 1.35
CA GLY A 54 11.48 2.30 1.26
C GLY A 54 10.42 3.13 1.99
N MET A 55 9.31 2.52 2.41
CA MET A 55 8.20 3.24 3.05
C MET A 55 8.49 3.45 4.54
N THR A 56 8.26 4.67 5.01
CA THR A 56 8.43 5.01 6.43
C THR A 56 7.27 4.50 7.28
N GLN A 57 6.07 4.39 6.71
CA GLN A 57 4.86 3.99 7.41
C GLN A 57 3.95 3.14 6.53
N ILE A 58 3.60 1.94 7.01
CA ILE A 58 2.68 1.03 6.32
C ILE A 58 1.69 0.51 7.34
N LEU A 59 0.41 0.64 7.02
CA LEU A 59 -0.69 0.18 7.86
C LEU A 59 -1.47 -0.87 7.06
N ILE A 60 -1.50 -2.12 7.50
CA ILE A 60 -2.13 -3.22 6.72
C ILE A 60 -3.21 -3.92 7.52
N LYS A 61 -3.06 -3.96 8.84
CA LYS A 61 -4.09 -4.43 9.77
C LYS A 61 -4.48 -3.26 10.66
N ASP A 62 -5.77 -3.20 11.00
CA ASP A 62 -6.15 -2.43 12.17
C ASP A 62 -5.37 -3.06 13.33
N HIS A 63 -4.61 -2.26 14.07
CA HIS A 63 -4.14 -2.69 15.37
C HIS A 63 -5.42 -2.86 16.22
N GLU A 64 -5.97 -4.08 16.25
CA GLU A 64 -6.79 -4.50 17.38
C GLU A 64 -5.80 -4.63 18.55
N GLU A 65 -5.60 -3.52 19.26
CA GLU A 65 -5.20 -3.58 20.65
C GLU A 65 -6.39 -4.21 21.40
N ASP A 66 -6.24 -5.49 21.78
CA ASP A 66 -6.98 -6.09 22.90
C ASP A 66 -6.48 -5.52 24.24
#